data_AF-A0A4P2Q250-F1
#
_entry.id   AF-A0A4P2Q250-F1
#
_cell.length_a   1.000
_cell.length_b   1.000
_cell.length_c   1.000
_cell.angle_alpha   90.00
_cell.angle_beta   90.00
_cell.angle_gamma   90.00
#
_symmetry.space_group_name_H-M   'P 1'
#
loop_
_entity.id
_entity.type
_entity.pdbx_description
1 polymer ?
#
loop_
_entity_poly.entity_id
_entity_poly.type
_entity_poly.pdbx_seq_one_letter_code
_entity_poly.pdbx_strand_id
1 'polypeptide(L)'
;MALRSSLLHPETPQGFLLAAEERYFDAAELLTRGRTTGAIYLAGFVVEMVLKHAAFRLRGAGPGTAVGPLFGPAMKWAKKLIPTIDPERKHSLWSWAQFVRRTRRELGRPLAPDFDEALLRRVRRLHGNWSVDLRYCENVADMVDAKNVFEDVSWIRKHRSSPWR
;
A
#
# COMPACT_ATOMS: atom_id res chain seq x y z
N MET A 1 -31.47 14.21 11.49
CA MET A 1 -30.31 13.63 12.17
C MET A 1 -29.17 13.48 11.15
N ALA A 2 -28.43 14.57 10.90
CA ALA A 2 -27.33 14.59 9.93
C ALA A 2 -26.01 14.57 10.70
N LEU A 3 -25.43 13.39 10.87
CA LEU A 3 -24.16 13.22 11.59
C LEU A 3 -23.15 12.53 10.69
N ARG A 4 -22.01 13.22 10.49
CA ARG A 4 -20.71 12.74 9.97
C ARG A 4 -20.52 12.62 8.45
N SER A 5 -20.71 13.71 7.72
CA SER A 5 -20.08 13.87 6.39
C SER A 5 -18.89 14.85 6.40
N SER A 6 -18.79 15.75 7.39
CA SER A 6 -17.84 16.87 7.39
C SER A 6 -16.44 16.62 7.99
N LEU A 7 -16.12 15.40 8.44
CA LEU A 7 -14.83 15.08 9.07
C LEU A 7 -13.90 14.23 8.22
N LEU A 8 -14.33 13.80 7.03
CA LEU A 8 -13.44 13.10 6.11
C LEU A 8 -12.66 14.14 5.32
N HIS A 9 -11.43 14.41 5.76
CA HIS A 9 -10.47 15.09 4.92
C HIS A 9 -10.38 14.35 3.58
N PRO A 10 -10.31 15.07 2.44
CA PRO A 10 -10.17 14.42 1.15
C PRO A 10 -8.94 13.52 1.16
N GLU A 11 -9.07 12.33 0.59
CA GLU A 11 -7.92 11.46 0.37
C GLU A 11 -6.94 12.18 -0.56
N THR A 12 -5.71 12.41 -0.09
CA THR A 12 -4.66 13.09 -0.84
C THR A 12 -3.38 12.25 -0.84
N PRO A 13 -2.48 12.41 -1.83
CA PRO A 13 -1.20 11.72 -1.83
C PRO A 13 -0.41 11.97 -0.54
N GLN A 14 -0.35 13.21 -0.06
CA GLN A 14 0.34 13.53 1.19
C GLN A 14 -0.34 12.87 2.40
N GLY A 15 -1.68 12.85 2.41
CA GLY A 15 -2.47 12.18 3.45
C GLY A 15 -2.12 10.69 3.56
N PHE A 16 -1.91 10.00 2.44
CA PHE A 16 -1.47 8.59 2.48
C PHE A 16 -0.10 8.43 3.13
N LEU A 17 0.87 9.32 2.88
CA LEU A 17 2.18 9.20 3.52
C LEU A 17 2.11 9.45 5.02
N LEU A 18 1.34 10.45 5.46
CA LEU A 18 1.15 10.73 6.88
C LEU A 18 0.47 9.54 7.59
N ALA A 19 -0.63 9.04 7.01
CA ALA A 19 -1.31 7.88 7.55
C ALA A 19 -0.43 6.61 7.51
N ALA A 20 0.42 6.43 6.49
CA ALA A 20 1.37 5.31 6.43
C ALA A 20 2.39 5.37 7.57
N GLU A 21 2.86 6.56 7.94
CA GLU A 21 3.77 6.73 9.08
C GLU A 21 3.06 6.40 10.40
N GLU A 22 1.85 6.92 10.63
CA GLU A 22 1.05 6.60 11.83
C GLU A 22 0.84 5.08 11.95
N ARG A 23 0.36 4.43 10.88
CA ARG A 23 0.11 2.98 10.90
C ARG A 23 1.36 2.14 11.06
N TYR A 24 2.53 2.64 10.63
CA TYR A 24 3.78 1.95 10.87
C TYR A 24 4.12 1.90 12.37
N PHE A 25 3.93 3.02 13.08
CA PHE A 25 4.16 3.06 14.53
C PHE A 25 3.10 2.26 15.30
N ASP A 26 1.83 2.39 14.95
CA ASP A 26 0.75 1.59 15.55
C ASP A 26 1.00 0.09 15.38
N ALA A 27 1.40 -0.32 14.18
CA ALA A 27 1.73 -1.70 13.89
C ALA A 27 2.92 -2.16 14.76
N ALA A 28 3.96 -1.33 14.89
CA ALA A 28 5.14 -1.66 15.68
C ALA A 28 4.79 -1.84 17.16
N GLU A 29 3.91 -1.00 17.70
CA GLU A 29 3.38 -1.15 19.06
C GLU A 29 2.60 -2.45 19.24
N LEU A 30 1.75 -2.82 18.27
CA LEU A 30 1.05 -4.11 18.33
C LEU A 30 2.03 -5.29 18.32
N LEU A 31 3.08 -5.21 17.50
CA LEU A 31 4.11 -6.24 17.43
C LEU A 31 4.85 -6.42 18.76
N THR A 32 5.24 -5.33 19.43
CA THR A 32 5.95 -5.40 20.73
C THR A 32 5.06 -5.97 21.84
N ARG A 33 3.74 -5.85 21.71
CA ARG A 33 2.74 -6.45 22.61
C ARG A 33 2.33 -7.87 22.23
N GLY A 34 2.98 -8.48 21.23
CA GLY A 34 2.66 -9.83 20.76
C GLY A 34 1.34 -9.94 19.98
N ARG A 35 0.74 -8.82 19.57
CA ARG A 35 -0.49 -8.77 18.76
C ARG A 35 -0.15 -8.84 17.26
N THR A 36 0.42 -9.96 16.85
CA THR A 36 0.98 -10.26 15.51
C THR A 36 -0.01 -10.06 14.37
N THR A 37 -1.23 -10.60 14.44
CA THR A 37 -2.22 -10.43 13.35
C THR A 37 -2.59 -8.96 13.15
N GLY A 38 -2.85 -8.24 14.25
CA GLY A 38 -3.15 -6.81 14.21
C GLY A 38 -1.97 -6.00 13.67
N ALA A 39 -0.75 -6.37 14.06
CA ALA A 39 0.48 -5.76 13.55
C ALA A 39 0.61 -5.94 12.03
N ILE A 40 0.43 -7.16 11.51
CA ILE A 40 0.46 -7.45 10.07
C ILE A 40 -0.64 -6.67 9.35
N TYR A 41 -1.86 -6.67 9.88
CA TYR A 41 -2.99 -5.94 9.31
C TYR A 41 -2.70 -4.46 9.12
N LEU A 42 -2.18 -3.78 10.15
CA LEU A 42 -1.79 -2.37 10.05
C LEU A 42 -0.57 -2.15 9.14
N ALA A 43 0.42 -3.05 9.18
CA ALA A 43 1.62 -2.95 8.37
C ALA A 43 1.33 -3.07 6.86
N GLY A 44 0.38 -3.90 6.44
CA GLY A 44 -0.01 -3.96 5.02
C GLY A 44 -0.65 -2.67 4.52
N PHE A 45 -1.40 -1.94 5.36
CA PHE A 45 -1.91 -0.62 5.01
C PHE A 45 -0.80 0.42 4.77
N VAL A 46 0.33 0.33 5.48
CA VAL A 46 1.51 1.18 5.21
C VAL A 46 1.95 1.03 3.76
N VAL A 47 2.07 -0.22 3.30
CA VAL A 47 2.52 -0.53 1.94
C VAL A 47 1.46 -0.12 0.92
N GLU A 48 0.19 -0.38 1.19
CA GLU A 48 -0.92 0.08 0.34
C GLU A 48 -0.87 1.60 0.13
N MET A 49 -0.72 2.37 1.21
CA MET A 49 -0.67 3.82 1.19
C MET A 49 0.57 4.37 0.46
N VAL A 50 1.75 3.76 0.68
CA VAL A 50 2.99 4.10 -0.05
C VAL A 50 2.82 3.87 -1.56
N LEU A 51 2.24 2.74 -1.95
CA LEU A 51 2.03 2.42 -3.36
C LEU A 51 0.95 3.30 -4.01
N LYS A 52 -0.14 3.60 -3.29
CA LYS A 52 -1.16 4.58 -3.74
C LYS A 52 -0.56 5.96 -3.93
N HIS A 53 0.23 6.43 -2.96
CA HIS A 53 0.97 7.69 -3.09
C HIS A 53 1.79 7.70 -4.37
N ALA A 54 2.64 6.69 -4.59
CA ALA A 54 3.46 6.61 -5.80
C ALA A 54 2.63 6.59 -7.09
N ALA A 55 1.56 5.80 -7.12
CA ALA A 55 0.65 5.69 -8.26
C ALA A 55 0.04 7.04 -8.65
N PHE A 56 -0.44 7.82 -7.67
CA PHE A 56 -1.05 9.12 -7.96
C PHE A 56 -0.01 10.19 -8.31
N ARG A 57 1.16 10.18 -7.66
CA ARG A 57 2.28 11.07 -8.02
C ARG A 57 2.74 10.87 -9.46
N LEU A 58 2.86 9.63 -9.92
CA LEU A 58 3.19 9.29 -11.31
C LEU A 58 2.15 9.79 -12.32
N ARG A 59 0.90 9.99 -11.90
CA ARG A 59 -0.19 10.55 -12.71
C ARG A 59 -0.30 12.07 -12.58
N GLY A 60 0.67 12.73 -11.96
CA GLY A 60 0.74 14.18 -11.84
C GLY A 60 -0.08 14.77 -10.68
N ALA A 61 -0.63 13.95 -9.77
CA ALA A 61 -1.35 14.47 -8.62
C ALA A 61 -0.39 15.24 -7.68
N GLY A 62 -0.77 16.48 -7.34
CA GLY A 62 -0.09 17.27 -6.32
C GLY A 62 -0.26 16.69 -4.91
N PRO A 63 0.57 17.09 -3.93
CA PRO A 63 0.51 16.53 -2.58
C PRO A 63 -0.88 16.67 -1.91
N GLY A 64 -1.56 17.81 -2.14
CA GLY A 64 -2.91 18.10 -1.62
C GLY A 64 -4.04 17.83 -2.60
N THR A 65 -3.77 17.25 -3.78
CA THR A 65 -4.83 16.95 -4.75
C THR A 65 -5.75 15.86 -4.19
N ALA A 66 -7.06 16.09 -4.19
CA ALA A 66 -8.02 15.07 -3.82
C ALA A 66 -8.03 13.94 -4.88
N VAL A 67 -7.79 12.71 -4.45
CA VAL A 67 -7.65 11.53 -5.34
C VAL A 67 -8.74 10.49 -5.16
N GLY A 68 -9.70 10.70 -4.24
CA GLY A 68 -10.88 9.85 -4.06
C GLY A 68 -11.59 9.47 -5.38
N PRO A 69 -11.91 10.45 -6.25
CA PRO A 69 -12.52 10.17 -7.55
C PRO A 69 -11.62 9.39 -8.53
N LEU A 70 -10.30 9.42 -8.33
CA LEU A 70 -9.32 8.79 -9.24
C LEU A 70 -9.14 7.28 -9.00
N PHE A 71 -9.60 6.75 -7.87
CA PHE A 71 -9.48 5.33 -7.55
C PHE A 71 -10.19 4.42 -8.57
N GLY A 72 -11.44 4.74 -8.90
CA GLY A 72 -12.23 3.93 -9.85
C GLY A 72 -11.55 3.82 -11.22
N PRO A 73 -11.19 4.96 -11.85
CA PRO A 73 -10.41 4.97 -13.09
C PRO A 73 -9.08 4.22 -12.98
N ALA A 74 -8.31 4.42 -11.90
CA ALA A 74 -7.02 3.75 -11.71
C ALA A 74 -7.17 2.22 -11.64
N MET A 75 -8.18 1.71 -10.93
CA MET A 75 -8.44 0.27 -10.84
C MET A 75 -8.99 -0.32 -12.14
N LYS A 76 -9.87 0.40 -12.85
CA LYS A 76 -10.33 -0.02 -14.18
C LYS A 76 -9.17 -0.12 -15.16
N TRP A 77 -8.25 0.85 -15.13
CA TRP A 77 -7.04 0.83 -15.94
C TRP A 77 -6.13 -0.35 -15.57
N ALA A 78 -5.91 -0.59 -14.28
CA ALA A 78 -5.10 -1.72 -13.80
C ALA A 78 -5.66 -3.07 -14.28
N LYS A 79 -6.98 -3.27 -14.14
CA LYS A 79 -7.68 -4.50 -14.59
C LYS A 79 -7.58 -4.71 -16.10
N LYS A 80 -7.66 -3.64 -16.90
CA LYS A 80 -7.48 -3.75 -18.37
C LYS A 80 -6.08 -4.22 -18.75
N LEU A 81 -5.07 -3.77 -18.02
CA LEU A 81 -3.68 -4.09 -18.34
C LEU A 81 -3.20 -5.42 -17.76
N ILE A 82 -3.80 -5.84 -16.65
CA ILE A 82 -3.45 -7.10 -15.98
C ILE A 82 -4.74 -7.83 -15.64
N PRO A 83 -5.38 -8.49 -16.63
CA PRO A 83 -6.68 -9.12 -16.45
C PRO A 83 -6.69 -10.25 -15.42
N THR A 84 -5.52 -10.85 -15.15
CA THR A 84 -5.32 -11.94 -14.19
C THR A 84 -5.24 -11.48 -12.75
N ILE A 85 -5.11 -10.18 -12.51
CA ILE A 85 -5.16 -9.65 -11.15
C ILE A 85 -6.63 -9.58 -10.76
N ASP A 86 -7.01 -10.40 -9.78
CA ASP A 86 -8.26 -10.21 -9.06
C ASP A 86 -8.11 -8.93 -8.22
N PRO A 87 -8.86 -7.85 -8.53
CA PRO A 87 -8.91 -6.72 -7.64
C PRO A 87 -9.77 -7.14 -6.45
N GLU A 88 -9.17 -7.87 -5.49
CA GLU A 88 -9.68 -8.01 -4.12
C GLU A 88 -9.82 -6.61 -3.51
N ARG A 89 -10.87 -5.91 -3.93
CA ARG A 89 -11.24 -4.55 -3.53
C ARG A 89 -10.08 -3.56 -3.78
N LYS A 90 -10.26 -2.29 -3.40
CA LYS A 90 -9.29 -1.19 -3.68
C LYS A 90 -7.94 -1.32 -2.94
N HIS A 91 -7.65 -2.50 -2.40
CA HIS A 91 -6.64 -2.77 -1.36
C HIS A 91 -5.55 -3.75 -1.80
N SER A 92 -5.66 -4.40 -2.96
CA SER A 92 -4.63 -5.34 -3.41
C SER A 92 -3.25 -4.68 -3.57
N LEU A 93 -2.30 -5.08 -2.72
CA LEU A 93 -0.93 -4.58 -2.73
C LEU A 93 -0.24 -4.91 -4.06
N TRP A 94 -0.51 -6.11 -4.58
CA TRP A 94 0.04 -6.56 -5.86
C TRP A 94 -0.46 -5.71 -7.04
N SER A 95 -1.76 -5.39 -7.07
CA SER A 95 -2.33 -4.48 -8.07
C SER A 95 -1.63 -3.13 -8.09
N TRP A 96 -1.44 -2.52 -6.92
CA TRP A 96 -0.81 -1.20 -6.82
C TRP A 96 0.67 -1.23 -7.21
N ALA A 97 1.42 -2.27 -6.83
CA ALA A 97 2.82 -2.41 -7.22
C ALA A 97 2.98 -2.56 -8.74
N GLN A 98 2.15 -3.41 -9.37
CA GLN A 98 2.19 -3.56 -10.81
C GLN A 98 1.73 -2.29 -11.54
N PHE A 99 0.73 -1.57 -11.00
CA PHE A 99 0.30 -0.27 -11.53
C PHE A 99 1.47 0.72 -11.58
N VAL A 100 2.20 0.86 -10.47
CA VAL A 100 3.37 1.74 -10.36
C VAL A 100 4.44 1.36 -11.38
N ARG A 101 4.82 0.07 -11.40
CA ARG A 101 5.83 -0.47 -12.32
C ARG A 101 5.46 -0.23 -13.79
N ARG A 102 4.21 -0.46 -14.17
CA ARG A 102 3.75 -0.27 -15.55
C ARG A 102 3.70 1.20 -15.93
N THR A 103 3.17 2.05 -15.05
CA THR A 103 3.11 3.51 -15.28
C THR A 103 4.53 4.08 -15.48
N ARG A 104 5.50 3.65 -14.68
CA ARG A 104 6.93 4.00 -14.85
C ARG A 104 7.47 3.66 -16.25
N ARG A 105 7.17 2.45 -16.74
CA ARG A 105 7.59 2.00 -18.09
C ARG A 105 6.95 2.84 -19.20
N GLU A 106 5.66 3.15 -19.08
CA GLU A 106 4.93 3.97 -20.05
C GLU A 106 5.44 5.41 -20.10
N LEU A 107 5.91 5.93 -18.97
CA LEU A 107 6.58 7.24 -18.89
C LEU A 107 8.03 7.22 -19.40
N GLY A 108 8.51 6.09 -19.96
CA GLY A 108 9.89 5.95 -20.46
C GLY A 108 10.95 5.94 -19.35
N ARG A 109 10.55 5.75 -18.10
CA ARG A 109 11.43 5.78 -16.92
C ARG A 109 11.18 4.52 -16.09
N PRO A 110 11.61 3.33 -16.51
CA PRO A 110 11.42 2.13 -15.70
C PRO A 110 12.07 2.27 -14.31
N LEU A 111 11.64 1.44 -13.36
CA LEU A 111 12.37 1.28 -12.11
C LEU A 111 13.73 0.62 -12.40
N ALA A 112 14.76 0.95 -11.61
CA ALA A 112 16.04 0.26 -11.69
C ALA A 112 15.83 -1.26 -11.48
N PRO A 113 16.46 -2.15 -12.26
CA PRO A 113 16.18 -3.58 -12.23
C PRO A 113 16.22 -4.19 -10.83
N ASP A 114 17.28 -3.95 -10.07
CA ASP A 114 17.46 -4.46 -8.71
C ASP A 114 16.37 -3.96 -7.75
N PHE A 115 15.95 -2.70 -7.92
CA PHE A 115 14.88 -2.11 -7.13
C PHE A 115 13.51 -2.68 -7.51
N ASP A 116 13.23 -2.86 -8.81
CA ASP A 116 12.00 -3.46 -9.32
C ASP A 116 11.84 -4.89 -8.77
N GLU A 117 12.90 -5.69 -8.84
CA GLU A 117 12.91 -7.06 -8.33
C GLU A 117 12.71 -7.08 -6.81
N ALA A 118 13.47 -6.27 -6.06
CA ALA A 118 13.34 -6.19 -4.62
C ALA A 118 11.93 -5.75 -4.19
N LEU A 119 11.36 -4.73 -4.84
CA LEU A 119 10.01 -4.25 -4.58
C LEU A 119 8.97 -5.36 -4.81
N LEU A 120 9.01 -6.01 -5.98
CA LEU A 120 8.03 -7.06 -6.32
C LEU A 120 8.15 -8.28 -5.42
N ARG A 121 9.37 -8.72 -5.08
CA ARG A 121 9.59 -9.84 -4.16
C ARG A 121 8.94 -9.57 -2.80
N ARG A 122 9.16 -8.38 -2.23
CA ARG A 122 8.62 -8.00 -0.91
C ARG A 122 7.11 -7.81 -0.96
N VAL A 123 6.58 -7.11 -1.97
CA VAL A 123 5.12 -6.96 -2.12
C VAL A 123 4.44 -8.32 -2.30
N ARG A 124 5.04 -9.25 -3.05
CA ARG A 124 4.48 -10.60 -3.22
C ARG A 124 4.43 -11.37 -1.91
N ARG A 125 5.49 -11.35 -1.09
CA ARG A 125 5.50 -11.97 0.24
C ARG A 125 4.46 -11.36 1.17
N LEU A 126 4.36 -10.04 1.18
CA LEU A 126 3.35 -9.32 1.95
C LEU A 126 1.94 -9.68 1.52
N HIS A 127 1.68 -9.73 0.20
CA HIS A 127 0.37 -10.06 -0.34
C HIS A 127 -0.08 -11.47 0.04
N GLY A 128 0.84 -12.44 0.18
CA GLY A 128 0.50 -13.79 0.66
C GLY A 128 0.15 -13.84 2.15
N ASN A 129 0.58 -12.86 2.94
CA ASN A 129 0.40 -12.83 4.40
C ASN A 129 -0.60 -11.76 4.87
N TRP A 130 -1.16 -10.98 3.93
CA TRP A 130 -2.00 -9.84 4.27
C TRP A 130 -3.29 -9.82 3.46
N SER A 131 -4.40 -9.62 4.18
CA SER A 131 -5.71 -9.30 3.64
C SER A 131 -6.41 -8.30 4.55
N VAL A 132 -7.33 -7.52 3.99
CA VAL A 132 -8.22 -6.65 4.77
C VAL A 132 -9.10 -7.43 5.75
N ASP A 133 -9.33 -8.71 5.49
CA ASP A 133 -10.15 -9.58 6.34
C ASP A 133 -9.44 -10.00 7.62
N LEU A 134 -8.11 -9.81 7.73
CA LEU A 134 -7.36 -9.98 8.98
C LEU A 134 -7.94 -9.17 10.14
N ARG A 135 -8.70 -8.10 9.86
CA ARG A 135 -9.43 -7.32 10.88
C ARG A 135 -10.46 -8.12 11.68
N TYR A 136 -10.90 -9.26 11.16
CA TYR A 136 -11.85 -10.16 11.81
C TYR A 136 -11.19 -11.40 12.38
N CYS A 137 -9.89 -11.56 12.16
CA CYS A 137 -9.12 -12.67 12.68
C CYS A 137 -8.64 -12.36 14.10
N GLU A 138 -8.56 -13.40 14.93
CA GLU A 138 -7.85 -13.34 16.19
C GLU A 138 -6.32 -13.27 15.94
N ASN A 139 -5.53 -13.40 17.01
CA ASN A 139 -4.08 -13.34 16.96
C ASN A 139 -3.45 -14.65 16.43
N VAL A 140 -3.83 -15.03 15.20
CA VAL A 140 -3.48 -16.29 14.54
C VAL A 140 -2.11 -16.30 13.86
N ALA A 141 -1.54 -15.14 13.51
CA ALA A 141 -0.24 -15.09 12.85
C ALA A 141 0.90 -15.38 13.84
N ASP A 142 1.92 -16.13 13.42
CA ASP A 142 3.08 -16.34 14.27
C ASP A 142 4.02 -15.12 14.29
N MET A 143 4.93 -15.11 15.27
CA MET A 143 5.88 -14.01 15.47
C MET A 143 6.95 -13.94 14.38
N VAL A 144 7.30 -15.06 13.74
CA VAL A 144 8.30 -15.12 12.66
C VAL A 144 7.74 -14.46 11.41
N ASP A 145 6.52 -14.79 11.03
CA ASP A 145 5.81 -14.17 9.92
C ASP A 145 5.59 -12.68 10.14
N ALA A 146 5.19 -12.29 11.36
CA ALA A 146 5.04 -10.87 11.70
C ALA A 146 6.36 -10.09 11.57
N LYS A 147 7.49 -10.68 12.00
CA LYS A 147 8.81 -10.06 11.82
C LYS A 147 9.20 -9.95 10.35
N ASN A 148 9.00 -11.00 9.55
CA ASN A 148 9.27 -10.99 8.11
C ASN A 148 8.44 -9.90 7.38
N VAL A 149 7.16 -9.76 7.74
CA VAL A 149 6.29 -8.69 7.24
C VAL A 149 6.85 -7.32 7.60
N PHE A 150 7.30 -7.14 8.84
CA PHE A 150 7.88 -5.88 9.29
C PHE A 150 9.16 -5.51 8.54
N GLU A 151 10.06 -6.46 8.32
CA GLU A 151 11.26 -6.23 7.51
C GLU A 151 10.93 -5.75 6.10
N ASP A 152 9.91 -6.35 5.48
CA ASP A 152 9.41 -5.95 4.16
C ASP A 152 8.83 -4.54 4.15
N VAL A 153 7.98 -4.24 5.14
CA VAL A 153 7.33 -2.94 5.28
C VAL A 153 8.35 -1.84 5.59
N SER A 154 9.31 -2.09 6.50
CA SER A 154 10.39 -1.16 6.82
C SER A 154 11.26 -0.85 5.60
N TRP A 155 11.57 -1.85 4.77
CA TRP A 155 12.31 -1.63 3.53
C TRP A 155 11.51 -0.77 2.55
N ILE A 156 10.23 -1.09 2.30
CA ILE A 156 9.37 -0.32 1.39
C ILE A 156 9.21 1.13 1.87
N ARG A 157 8.95 1.32 3.17
CA ARG A 157 8.85 2.64 3.81
C ARG A 157 10.13 3.44 3.65
N LYS A 158 11.30 2.84 3.86
CA LYS A 158 12.61 3.50 3.68
C LYS A 158 12.82 3.98 2.24
N HIS A 159 12.32 3.24 1.26
CA HIS A 159 12.47 3.55 -0.17
C HIS A 159 11.21 4.14 -0.81
N ARG A 160 10.26 4.68 -0.02
CA ARG A 160 8.94 5.17 -0.49
C ARG A 160 8.98 6.28 -1.55
N SER A 161 10.13 6.95 -1.73
CA SER A 161 10.34 7.98 -2.74
C SER A 161 10.77 7.44 -4.10
N SER A 162 11.50 6.31 -4.13
CA SER A 162 12.06 5.73 -5.35
C SER A 162 11.00 5.38 -6.41
N PRO A 163 9.79 4.90 -6.07
CA PRO A 163 8.85 4.48 -7.10
C PRO A 163 8.23 5.61 -7.92
N TRP A 164 8.30 6.87 -7.48
CA TRP A 164 7.64 8.00 -8.17
C TRP A 164 8.57 9.15 -8.57
N ARG A 165 9.83 9.14 -8.13
CA ARG A 165 10.88 10.04 -8.64
C ARG A 165 11.41 9.54 -9.97
#